data_AF-A0A6L8BF21-F1
#
_entry.id   AF-A0A6L8BF21-F1
#
_cell.length_a   1.000
_cell.length_b   1.000
_cell.length_c   1.000
_cell.angle_alpha   90.00
_cell.angle_beta   90.00
_cell.angle_gamma   90.00
#
_symmetry.space_group_name_H-M   'P 1'
#
loop_
_entity.id
_entity.type
_entity.pdbx_description
1 polymer ?
#
loop_
_entity_poly.entity_id
_entity_poly.type
_entity_poly.pdbx_seq_one_letter_code
_entity_poly.pdbx_strand_id
1 'polypeptide(L)'
;MSRVSQTGRFFAVGGAVQPNRPCYIERSADAALLQGILDRQFCYILAPKASGKSSLMARAVRDLRAKGQLVAVVDLAQIGMGGESAGGAEAGRWSYSIAYRVLRELRLKADLQAWWQAKGALPGEQRLAEFFWEVVLPNTTEPVSLFLDEIERAIGLP
;
A
#
# COMPACT_ATOMS: atom_id res chain seq x y z
N MET A 1 26.70 -33.80 10.06
CA MET A 1 26.19 -32.41 10.02
C MET A 1 25.37 -32.24 8.75
N SER A 2 24.04 -32.31 8.87
CA SER A 2 23.13 -32.23 7.73
C SER A 2 23.13 -30.80 7.14
N ARG A 3 23.41 -30.68 5.85
CA ARG A 3 23.13 -29.46 5.07
C ARG A 3 21.62 -29.27 5.02
N VAL A 4 21.06 -28.61 6.02
CA VAL A 4 19.70 -28.09 5.94
C VAL A 4 19.67 -27.09 4.77
N SER A 5 18.87 -27.39 3.74
CA SER A 5 18.71 -26.65 2.49
C SER A 5 18.77 -25.12 2.65
N GLN A 6 19.89 -24.51 2.24
CA GLN A 6 20.03 -23.06 2.08
C GLN A 6 19.09 -22.48 1.00
N THR A 7 18.54 -23.33 0.13
CA THR A 7 17.72 -22.95 -1.03
C THR A 7 16.47 -22.16 -0.65
N GLY A 8 15.78 -22.51 0.43
CA GLY A 8 14.56 -21.79 0.87
C GLY A 8 14.82 -20.37 1.39
N ARG A 9 16.05 -20.06 1.82
CA ARG A 9 16.47 -18.71 2.24
C ARG A 9 17.01 -17.87 1.09
N PHE A 10 17.48 -18.51 0.02
CA PHE A 10 18.06 -17.83 -1.12
C PHE A 10 17.00 -17.37 -2.13
N PHE A 11 16.28 -18.28 -2.79
CA PHE A 11 15.35 -17.94 -3.88
C PHE A 11 13.89 -17.97 -3.42
N ALA A 12 13.06 -17.08 -3.98
CA ALA A 12 11.61 -17.10 -3.81
C ALA A 12 10.94 -17.66 -5.08
N VAL A 13 9.90 -18.49 -4.91
CA VAL A 13 9.09 -19.03 -6.02
C VAL A 13 7.68 -18.50 -5.87
N GLY A 14 7.18 -17.83 -6.92
CA GLY A 14 5.90 -17.16 -6.90
C GLY A 14 5.92 -15.86 -6.09
N GLY A 15 5.38 -14.79 -6.68
CA GLY A 15 5.25 -13.48 -6.03
C GLY A 15 6.55 -12.69 -5.91
N ALA A 16 6.52 -11.67 -5.03
CA ALA A 16 7.62 -10.75 -4.83
C ALA A 16 8.81 -11.39 -4.08
N VAL A 17 10.03 -11.06 -4.52
CA VAL A 17 11.24 -11.35 -3.77
C VAL A 17 11.26 -10.48 -2.51
N GLN A 18 11.33 -11.13 -1.36
CA GLN A 18 11.31 -10.44 -0.06
C GLN A 18 12.58 -9.58 0.11
N PRO A 19 12.50 -8.41 0.78
CA PRO A 19 13.58 -7.42 0.82
C PRO A 19 14.95 -7.92 1.28
N ASN A 20 14.98 -8.92 2.16
CA ASN A 20 16.20 -9.43 2.78
C ASN A 20 16.71 -10.73 2.12
N ARG A 21 16.14 -11.13 0.97
CA ARG A 21 16.58 -12.32 0.23
C ARG A 21 17.89 -12.03 -0.51
N PRO A 22 18.94 -12.84 -0.34
CA PRO A 22 20.22 -12.64 -1.02
C PRO A 22 20.15 -12.75 -2.54
N CYS A 23 19.10 -13.36 -3.09
CA CYS A 23 18.91 -13.48 -4.54
C CYS A 23 18.40 -12.19 -5.20
N TYR A 24 18.05 -11.16 -4.43
CA TYR A 24 17.61 -9.90 -5.01
C TYR A 24 18.79 -9.14 -5.61
N ILE A 25 18.68 -8.79 -6.89
CA ILE A 25 19.64 -7.93 -7.56
C ILE A 25 19.10 -6.50 -7.55
N GLU A 26 19.85 -5.60 -6.93
CA GLU A 26 19.53 -4.17 -6.89
C GLU A 26 19.57 -3.53 -8.28
N ARG A 27 18.63 -2.62 -8.52
CA ARG A 27 18.49 -1.86 -9.76
C ARG A 27 18.71 -0.38 -9.45
N SER A 28 19.00 0.41 -10.49
CA SER A 28 19.01 1.88 -10.37
C SER A 28 17.68 2.44 -9.85
N ALA A 29 16.57 1.76 -10.16
CA ALA A 29 15.24 2.12 -9.71
C ALA A 29 15.05 2.03 -8.18
N ASP A 30 15.81 1.18 -7.46
CA ASP A 30 15.74 1.08 -5.99
C ASP A 30 16.10 2.41 -5.34
N ALA A 31 17.24 2.99 -5.73
CA ALA A 31 17.69 4.27 -5.22
C ALA A 31 16.79 5.43 -5.71
N ALA A 32 16.38 5.42 -6.97
CA ALA A 32 15.52 6.46 -7.53
C ALA A 32 14.15 6.53 -6.84
N LEU A 33 13.52 5.37 -6.60
CA LEU A 33 12.23 5.30 -5.90
C LEU A 33 12.36 5.78 -4.46
N LEU A 34 13.39 5.29 -3.73
CA LEU A 34 13.60 5.68 -2.35
C LEU A 34 13.83 7.19 -2.23
N GLN A 35 14.69 7.76 -3.08
CA GLN A 35 14.99 9.19 -3.08
C GLN A 35 13.76 10.02 -3.42
N GLY A 36 13.02 9.68 -4.47
CA GLY A 36 11.80 10.41 -4.83
C GLY A 36 10.76 10.44 -3.70
N ILE A 37 10.60 9.33 -2.97
CA ILE A 37 9.70 9.27 -1.80
C ILE A 37 10.23 10.18 -0.67
N LEU A 38 11.52 10.15 -0.38
CA LEU A 38 12.13 11.02 0.64
C LEU A 38 11.95 12.51 0.30
N ASP A 39 12.02 12.84 -0.99
CA ASP A 39 11.80 14.18 -1.55
C ASP A 39 10.30 14.55 -1.66
N ARG A 40 9.40 13.70 -1.14
CA ARG A 40 7.94 13.89 -1.13
C ARG A 40 7.32 14.01 -2.51
N GLN A 41 7.92 13.32 -3.48
CA GLN A 41 7.41 13.29 -4.84
C GLN A 41 6.35 12.20 -5.01
N PHE A 42 5.44 12.45 -5.95
CA PHE A 42 4.52 11.42 -6.41
C PHE A 42 5.23 10.51 -7.42
N CYS A 43 5.35 9.22 -7.08
CA CYS A 43 6.15 8.25 -7.83
C CYS A 43 5.28 7.25 -8.60
N TYR A 44 5.53 7.08 -9.89
CA TYR A 44 4.92 6.02 -10.72
C TYR A 44 5.92 4.91 -11.04
N ILE A 45 5.53 3.66 -10.82
CA ILE A 45 6.33 2.48 -11.17
C ILE A 45 5.67 1.76 -12.35
N LEU A 46 6.11 2.06 -13.56
CA LEU A 46 5.57 1.49 -14.79
C LEU A 46 6.51 0.42 -15.35
N ALA A 47 6.09 -0.84 -15.29
CA ALA A 47 6.84 -1.95 -15.87
C ALA A 47 5.93 -3.15 -16.16
N PRO A 48 6.32 -4.06 -17.08
CA PRO A 48 5.57 -5.27 -17.39
C PRO A 48 5.23 -6.11 -16.15
N LYS A 49 4.22 -6.98 -16.26
CA LYS A 49 3.89 -7.94 -15.19
C LYS A 49 5.09 -8.84 -14.90
N ALA A 50 5.23 -9.25 -13.64
CA ALA A 50 6.33 -10.09 -13.16
C ALA A 50 7.75 -9.54 -13.37
N SER A 51 7.93 -8.23 -13.60
CA SER A 51 9.26 -7.58 -13.72
C SER A 51 9.96 -7.29 -12.37
N GLY A 52 9.31 -7.62 -11.25
CA GLY A 52 9.84 -7.35 -9.91
C GLY A 52 9.38 -6.04 -9.27
N LYS A 53 8.35 -5.37 -9.80
CA LYS A 53 7.75 -4.15 -9.22
C LYS A 53 7.43 -4.27 -7.73
N SER A 54 6.65 -5.29 -7.35
CA SER A 54 6.29 -5.50 -5.94
C SER A 54 7.52 -5.85 -5.07
N SER A 55 8.59 -6.38 -5.67
CA SER A 55 9.86 -6.61 -4.95
C SER A 55 10.62 -5.30 -4.71
N LEU A 56 10.66 -4.43 -5.71
CA LEU A 56 11.18 -3.05 -5.60
C LEU A 56 10.40 -2.27 -4.53
N MET A 57 9.07 -2.29 -4.59
CA MET A 57 8.20 -1.70 -3.57
C MET A 57 8.49 -2.25 -2.18
N ALA A 58 8.54 -3.57 -2.00
CA ALA A 58 8.77 -4.18 -0.70
C ALA A 58 10.10 -3.73 -0.07
N ARG A 59 11.15 -3.54 -0.88
CA ARG A 59 12.44 -3.01 -0.42
C ARG A 59 12.33 -1.56 0.01
N ALA A 60 11.71 -0.70 -0.80
CA ALA A 60 11.47 0.69 -0.42
C ALA A 60 10.66 0.79 0.89
N VAL A 61 9.59 -0.01 1.04
CA VAL A 61 8.78 -0.08 2.27
C VAL A 61 9.65 -0.47 3.48
N ARG A 62 10.52 -1.48 3.35
CA ARG A 62 11.46 -1.86 4.42
C ARG A 62 12.37 -0.69 4.78
N ASP A 63 12.97 -0.03 3.80
CA ASP A 63 13.97 1.01 4.02
C ASP A 63 13.36 2.28 4.63
N LEU A 64 12.15 2.65 4.20
CA LEU A 64 11.38 3.74 4.80
C LEU A 64 11.01 3.45 6.25
N ARG A 65 10.53 2.23 6.54
CA ARG A 65 10.22 1.80 7.91
C ARG A 65 11.47 1.77 8.79
N ALA A 66 12.62 1.34 8.26
CA ALA A 66 13.90 1.36 8.98
C ALA A 66 14.38 2.79 9.30
N LYS A 67 13.95 3.78 8.51
CA LYS A 67 14.17 5.21 8.77
C LYS A 67 13.13 5.83 9.72
N GLY A 68 12.23 5.03 10.29
CA GLY A 68 11.17 5.49 11.19
C GLY A 68 9.98 6.15 10.48
N GLN A 69 9.87 6.07 9.16
CA GLN A 69 8.71 6.59 8.44
C GLN A 69 7.52 5.63 8.51
N LEU A 70 6.32 6.19 8.41
CA LEU A 70 5.08 5.44 8.37
C LEU A 70 4.75 5.08 6.93
N VAL A 71 4.38 3.81 6.70
CA VAL A 71 4.15 3.30 5.35
C VAL A 71 2.90 2.42 5.32
N ALA A 72 1.95 2.78 4.47
CA ALA A 72 0.78 1.98 4.15
C ALA A 72 0.93 1.37 2.75
N VAL A 73 0.68 0.07 2.65
CA VAL A 73 0.60 -0.64 1.37
C VAL A 73 -0.85 -1.07 1.16
N VAL A 74 -1.42 -0.66 0.03
CA VAL A 74 -2.80 -0.93 -0.34
C VAL A 74 -2.77 -1.69 -1.67
N ASP A 75 -3.14 -2.97 -1.60
CA ASP A 75 -3.35 -3.81 -2.78
C ASP A 75 -4.79 -3.60 -3.26
N LEU A 76 -4.93 -2.91 -4.39
CA LEU A 76 -6.25 -2.56 -4.94
C LEU A 76 -6.97 -3.80 -5.51
N ALA A 77 -6.25 -4.86 -5.90
CA ALA A 77 -6.88 -6.10 -6.33
C ALA A 77 -7.67 -6.76 -5.19
N GLN A 78 -7.17 -6.70 -3.96
CA GLN A 78 -7.84 -7.27 -2.78
C GLN A 78 -9.10 -6.50 -2.37
N ILE A 79 -9.17 -5.22 -2.73
CA ILE A 79 -10.29 -4.34 -2.36
C ILE A 79 -11.47 -4.52 -3.35
N GLY A 80 -11.19 -4.94 -4.59
CA GLY A 80 -12.17 -4.97 -5.68
C GLY A 80 -12.96 -6.26 -5.83
N MET A 81 -12.60 -7.33 -5.13
CA MET A 81 -13.26 -8.65 -5.27
C MET A 81 -14.61 -8.76 -4.53
N GLY A 82 -15.24 -7.62 -4.19
CA GLY A 82 -16.34 -7.53 -3.23
C GLY A 82 -17.75 -7.23 -3.77
N GLY A 83 -17.99 -7.12 -5.08
CA GLY A 83 -19.38 -6.99 -5.54
C GLY A 83 -19.56 -6.63 -7.00
N GLU A 84 -20.06 -7.56 -7.80
CA GLU A 84 -20.66 -7.28 -9.10
C GLU A 84 -22.10 -6.75 -8.93
N SER A 85 -22.31 -5.65 -8.22
CA SER A 85 -23.68 -5.14 -7.99
C SER A 85 -23.75 -3.62 -8.02
N ALA A 86 -23.90 -3.14 -9.26
CA ALA A 86 -24.13 -1.76 -9.65
C ALA A 86 -25.15 -1.04 -8.76
N GLY A 87 -24.65 -0.13 -7.93
CA GLY A 87 -25.45 0.84 -7.18
C GLY A 87 -24.56 1.78 -6.37
N GLY A 88 -24.97 3.04 -6.18
CA GLY A 88 -24.17 4.10 -5.52
C GLY A 88 -23.64 3.82 -4.10
N ALA A 89 -24.05 2.71 -3.48
CA ALA A 89 -23.45 2.17 -2.25
C ALA A 89 -22.03 1.58 -2.46
N GLU A 90 -21.61 1.36 -3.71
CA GLU A 90 -20.38 0.64 -4.07
C GLU A 90 -19.11 1.51 -4.00
N ALA A 91 -19.16 2.74 -4.52
CA ALA A 91 -18.04 3.68 -4.41
C ALA A 91 -17.68 3.98 -2.94
N GLY A 92 -18.70 4.09 -2.08
CA GLY A 92 -18.50 4.23 -0.63
C GLY A 92 -17.78 3.04 0.02
N ARG A 93 -18.02 1.81 -0.45
CA ARG A 93 -17.34 0.60 0.06
C ARG A 93 -15.88 0.54 -0.37
N TRP A 94 -15.58 0.96 -1.59
CA TRP A 94 -14.22 1.03 -2.10
C TRP A 94 -13.37 1.99 -1.27
N SER A 95 -13.84 3.23 -1.12
CA SER A 95 -13.17 4.25 -0.31
C SER A 95 -13.00 3.84 1.15
N TYR A 96 -14.03 3.24 1.76
CA TYR A 96 -13.96 2.73 3.14
C TYR A 96 -12.88 1.65 3.28
N SER A 97 -12.79 0.74 2.33
CA SER A 97 -11.84 -0.36 2.37
C SER A 97 -10.39 0.12 2.23
N ILE A 98 -10.15 1.14 1.39
CA ILE A 98 -8.85 1.83 1.33
C ILE A 98 -8.53 2.46 2.70
N ALA A 99 -9.44 3.26 3.25
CA ALA A 99 -9.24 3.92 4.54
C ALA A 99 -8.95 2.90 5.65
N TYR A 100 -9.69 1.79 5.67
CA TYR A 100 -9.49 0.69 6.62
C TYR A 100 -8.13 0.04 6.48
N ARG A 101 -7.67 -0.22 5.25
CA ARG A 101 -6.34 -0.79 5.02
C ARG A 101 -5.24 0.16 5.47
N VAL A 102 -5.36 1.45 5.15
CA VAL A 102 -4.42 2.49 5.58
C VAL A 102 -4.37 2.57 7.11
N LEU A 103 -5.51 2.69 7.79
CA LEU A 103 -5.58 2.76 9.25
C LEU A 103 -4.84 1.58 9.91
N ARG A 104 -5.06 0.36 9.39
CA ARG A 104 -4.44 -0.85 9.92
C ARG A 104 -2.94 -0.94 9.65
N GLU A 105 -2.48 -0.62 8.44
CA GLU A 105 -1.05 -0.64 8.11
C GLU A 105 -0.27 0.41 8.90
N LEU A 106 -0.86 1.59 9.10
CA LEU A 106 -0.30 2.67 9.90
C LEU A 106 -0.45 2.45 11.41
N ARG A 107 -1.22 1.43 11.83
CA ARG A 107 -1.50 1.09 13.24
C ARG A 107 -2.09 2.25 14.04
N LEU A 108 -2.91 3.07 13.40
CA LEU A 108 -3.57 4.20 14.05
C LEU A 108 -4.71 3.71 14.94
N LYS A 109 -4.89 4.35 16.09
CA LYS A 109 -5.97 4.06 17.03
C LYS A 109 -7.13 5.03 16.79
N ALA A 110 -8.03 4.66 15.88
CA ALA A 110 -9.26 5.40 15.65
C ALA A 110 -10.43 4.44 15.38
N ASP A 111 -11.63 4.82 15.81
CA ASP A 111 -12.86 4.12 15.42
C ASP A 111 -13.29 4.58 14.03
N LEU A 112 -12.72 3.95 13.01
CA LEU A 112 -13.02 4.28 11.62
C LEU A 112 -14.49 4.04 11.28
N GLN A 113 -15.12 3.01 11.84
CA GLN A 113 -16.52 2.70 11.53
C GLN A 113 -17.43 3.82 12.05
N ALA A 114 -17.28 4.22 13.31
CA ALA A 114 -18.06 5.31 13.87
C ALA A 114 -17.80 6.63 13.13
N TRP A 115 -16.53 6.96 12.86
CA TRP A 115 -16.16 8.17 12.12
C TRP A 115 -16.75 8.20 10.71
N TRP A 116 -16.72 7.06 9.99
CA TRP A 116 -17.23 6.96 8.63
C TRP A 116 -18.75 7.10 8.56
N GLN A 117 -19.48 6.54 9.54
CA GLN A 117 -20.93 6.66 9.62
C GLN A 117 -21.36 8.09 10.00
N ALA A 118 -20.63 8.75 10.89
CA ALA A 118 -20.89 10.15 11.25
C ALA A 118 -20.80 11.09 10.03
N LYS A 119 -20.00 10.74 9.03
CA LYS A 119 -19.89 11.46 7.75
C LYS A 119 -20.78 10.89 6.64
N GLY A 120 -21.86 10.20 7.03
CA GLY A 120 -22.86 9.57 6.15
C GLY A 120 -23.39 10.42 5.00
N ALA A 121 -23.39 11.75 5.16
CA ALA A 121 -23.84 12.69 4.14
C ALA A 121 -22.84 12.92 2.99
N LEU A 122 -21.55 12.62 3.19
CA LEU A 122 -20.51 12.85 2.20
C LEU A 122 -20.37 11.65 1.24
N PRO A 123 -20.02 11.86 -0.04
CA PRO A 123 -19.60 10.79 -0.94
C PRO A 123 -18.36 10.04 -0.43
N GLY A 124 -18.17 8.79 -0.88
CA GLY A 124 -17.06 7.93 -0.44
C GLY A 124 -15.67 8.53 -0.64
N GLU A 125 -15.42 9.10 -1.82
CA GLU A 125 -14.16 9.79 -2.15
C GLU A 125 -13.89 10.97 -1.23
N GLN A 126 -14.92 11.78 -0.95
CA GLN A 126 -14.79 12.91 -0.04
C GLN A 126 -14.52 12.45 1.39
N ARG A 127 -15.18 11.37 1.87
CA ARG A 127 -14.84 10.77 3.16
C ARG A 127 -13.41 10.25 3.20
N LEU A 128 -12.91 9.68 2.11
CA LEU A 128 -11.52 9.22 2.05
C LEU A 128 -10.54 10.39 2.13
N ALA A 129 -10.83 11.51 1.45
CA ALA A 129 -10.04 12.73 1.57
C ALA A 129 -10.05 13.25 3.02
N GLU A 130 -11.23 13.39 3.63
CA GLU A 130 -11.36 13.82 5.03
C GLU A 130 -10.70 12.85 6.01
N PHE A 131 -10.66 11.56 5.70
CA PHE A 131 -9.99 10.56 6.54
C PHE A 131 -8.49 10.84 6.65
N PHE A 132 -7.84 11.26 5.56
CA PHE A 132 -6.44 11.67 5.63
C PHE A 132 -6.26 12.93 6.48
N TRP A 133 -7.15 13.92 6.35
CA TRP A 133 -7.07 15.19 7.08
C TRP A 133 -7.40 15.10 8.57
N GLU A 134 -8.43 14.34 8.93
CA GLU A 134 -8.97 14.30 10.30
C GLU A 134 -8.48 13.09 11.09
N VAL A 135 -8.08 12.00 10.43
CA VAL A 135 -7.68 10.76 11.10
C VAL A 135 -6.21 10.48 10.92
N VAL A 136 -5.69 10.46 9.68
CA VAL A 136 -4.28 10.11 9.47
C VAL A 136 -3.35 11.21 9.99
N LEU A 137 -3.45 12.42 9.43
CA LEU A 137 -2.52 13.51 9.75
C LEU A 137 -2.50 13.89 11.24
N PRO A 138 -3.63 13.99 11.96
CA PRO A 138 -3.60 14.36 13.37
C PRO A 138 -3.07 13.26 14.31
N ASN A 139 -3.08 12.00 13.86
CA ASN A 139 -2.59 10.86 14.64
C ASN A 139 -1.16 10.44 14.27
N THR A 140 -0.44 11.25 13.48
CA THR A 140 0.92 10.96 13.03
C THR A 140 1.79 12.20 13.07
N THR A 141 3.05 12.06 13.50
CA THR A 141 4.04 13.16 13.42
C THR A 141 5.09 12.91 12.35
N GLU A 142 5.26 11.64 11.99
CA GLU A 142 6.22 11.15 11.02
C GLU A 142 5.66 11.23 9.59
N PRO A 143 6.53 11.31 8.58
CA PRO A 143 6.12 11.22 7.18
C PRO A 143 5.35 9.93 6.88
N VAL A 144 4.20 10.06 6.20
CA VAL A 144 3.40 8.94 5.72
C VAL A 144 3.63 8.74 4.22
N SER A 145 4.02 7.53 3.83
CA SER A 145 4.09 7.11 2.42
C SER A 145 2.98 6.09 2.13
N LEU A 146 2.24 6.31 1.04
CA LEU A 146 1.18 5.42 0.58
C LEU A 146 1.60 4.73 -0.71
N PHE A 147 1.64 3.40 -0.69
CA PHE A 147 1.86 2.58 -1.88
C PHE A 147 0.54 1.97 -2.32
N LEU A 148 0.19 2.22 -3.58
CA LEU A 148 -0.97 1.62 -4.24
C LEU A 148 -0.47 0.59 -5.24
N ASP A 149 -0.69 -0.70 -4.98
CA ASP A 149 -0.31 -1.80 -5.87
C ASP A 149 -1.51 -2.28 -6.70
N GLU A 150 -1.23 -2.91 -7.84
CA GLU A 150 -2.24 -3.42 -8.79
C GLU A 150 -3.25 -2.35 -9.24
N ILE A 151 -2.79 -1.12 -9.48
CA ILE A 151 -3.64 0.00 -9.91
C ILE A 151 -4.41 -0.28 -11.21
N GLU A 152 -3.89 -1.16 -12.07
CA GLU A 152 -4.62 -1.60 -13.26
C GLU A 152 -5.96 -2.27 -12.94
N ARG A 153 -6.12 -2.81 -11.73
CA ARG A 153 -7.38 -3.42 -11.25
C ARG A 153 -8.40 -2.39 -10.80
N ALA A 154 -7.96 -1.16 -10.55
CA ALA A 154 -8.84 -0.05 -10.24
C ALA A 154 -9.40 0.64 -11.50
N ILE A 155 -8.86 0.34 -12.69
CA ILE A 155 -9.35 0.90 -13.95
C ILE A 155 -10.75 0.33 -14.23
N GLY A 156 -11.77 1.18 -14.18
CA GLY A 156 -13.17 0.82 -14.41
C GLY A 156 -14.01 0.60 -13.14
N LEU A 157 -13.41 0.77 -11.95
CA LEU A 157 -14.17 0.98 -10.72
C LEU A 157 -14.66 2.45 -10.67
N PRO A 158 -15.83 2.72 -10.07
CA PRO A 158 -16.43 4.06 -10.04
C PRO A 158 -15.50 5.12 -9.44
#